data_AF-A0A1D3RPN4-F1
#
_entry.id   AF-A0A1D3RPN4-F1
#
_cell.length_a   1.000
_cell.length_b   1.000
_cell.length_c   1.000
_cell.angle_alpha   90.00
_cell.angle_beta   90.00
_cell.angle_gamma   90.00
#
_symmetry.space_group_name_H-M   'P 1'
#
loop_
_entity.id
_entity.type
_entity.pdbx_description
1 polymer ?
#
loop_
_entity_poly.entity_id
_entity_poly.type
_entity_poly.pdbx_seq_one_letter_code
_entity_poly.pdbx_strand_id
1 'polypeptide(L)'
;MGETVKLSDARIQRLIAKERNFTLHDRLEIIEVIGELLSTVICRYKSLATKGRIELSVTPYAHPIIPLLLDIKSTHEAMPGAPLPELDTYPGGEERAKWHIKQGLVTFKRFFGFIPEGCWPAEGAISTPTLKIIQEAGFSWTATGGQVLHNSLSLSGLGSDIGVHHPFQVKGTKIPSLKIRETER
;
A
#
# COMPACT_ATOMS: atom_id res chain seq x y z
N MET A 1 -6.13 10.52 19.61
CA MET A 1 -7.53 10.25 19.20
C MET A 1 -7.87 11.07 17.97
N GLY A 2 -8.65 10.55 17.02
CA GLY A 2 -9.06 11.28 15.81
C GLY A 2 -10.03 12.43 16.11
N GLU A 3 -10.02 13.48 15.28
CA GLU A 3 -10.73 14.74 15.56
C GLU A 3 -12.24 14.56 15.76
N THR A 4 -12.90 13.81 14.87
CA THR A 4 -14.34 13.51 15.00
C THR A 4 -14.68 12.89 16.35
N VAL A 5 -13.86 11.96 16.84
CA VAL A 5 -14.10 11.26 18.11
C VAL A 5 -13.95 12.22 19.30
N LYS A 6 -12.96 13.13 19.26
CA LYS A 6 -12.81 14.16 20.30
C LYS A 6 -14.05 15.06 20.38
N LEU A 7 -14.71 15.30 19.26
CA LEU A 7 -15.89 16.17 19.17
C LEU A 7 -17.20 15.45 19.46
N SER A 8 -17.26 14.13 19.34
CA SER A 8 -18.53 13.38 19.43
C SER A 8 -18.62 12.40 20.60
N ASP A 9 -17.50 11.90 21.14
CA ASP A 9 -17.50 10.92 22.22
C ASP A 9 -17.37 11.60 23.59
N ALA A 10 -18.45 11.56 24.37
CA ALA A 10 -18.53 12.21 25.69
C ALA A 10 -17.47 11.70 26.68
N ARG A 11 -17.06 10.43 26.58
CA ARG A 11 -15.98 9.87 27.42
C ARG A 11 -14.67 10.56 27.12
N ILE A 12 -14.34 10.70 25.82
CA ILE A 12 -13.13 11.39 25.37
C ILE A 12 -13.16 12.88 25.71
N GLN A 13 -14.30 13.55 25.55
CA GLN A 13 -14.45 14.96 25.95
C GLN A 13 -14.19 15.16 27.44
N ARG A 14 -14.79 14.31 28.28
CA ARG A 14 -14.58 14.31 29.73
C ARG A 14 -13.11 14.10 30.09
N LEU A 15 -12.45 13.15 29.43
CA LEU A 15 -11.03 12.86 29.67
C LEU A 15 -10.11 13.99 29.20
N ILE A 16 -10.43 14.65 28.09
CA ILE A 16 -9.71 15.86 27.64
C ILE A 16 -9.87 16.98 28.68
N ALA A 17 -11.09 17.25 29.13
CA ALA A 17 -11.38 18.28 30.13
C ALA A 17 -10.75 17.98 31.50
N LYS A 18 -10.48 16.72 31.81
CA LYS A 18 -9.81 16.30 33.04
C LYS A 18 -8.33 16.71 33.10
N GLU A 19 -7.67 16.82 31.94
CA GLU A 19 -6.26 17.21 31.71
C GLU A 19 -5.17 16.35 32.37
N ARG A 20 -5.31 15.99 33.66
CA ARG A 20 -4.31 15.28 34.47
C ARG A 20 -4.96 14.41 35.56
N ASN A 21 -4.14 13.72 36.35
CA ASN A 21 -4.59 12.83 37.45
C ASN A 21 -5.53 11.70 36.98
N PHE A 22 -5.21 11.07 35.86
CA PHE A 22 -5.97 9.96 35.30
C PHE A 22 -5.92 8.72 36.21
N THR A 23 -7.10 8.17 36.46
CA THR A 23 -7.27 6.95 37.27
C THR A 23 -7.03 5.69 36.43
N LEU A 24 -7.04 4.52 37.05
CA LEU A 24 -7.11 3.26 36.30
C LEU A 24 -8.37 3.18 35.42
N HIS A 25 -9.51 3.62 35.94
CA HIS A 25 -10.77 3.61 35.20
C HIS A 25 -10.70 4.49 33.94
N ASP A 26 -10.13 5.70 34.05
CA ASP A 26 -9.94 6.59 32.90
C ASP A 26 -9.07 5.96 31.79
N ARG A 27 -8.04 5.20 32.18
CA ARG A 27 -7.17 4.49 31.23
C ARG A 27 -7.91 3.35 30.53
N LEU A 28 -8.70 2.58 31.28
CA LEU A 28 -9.52 1.50 30.72
C LEU A 28 -10.57 2.04 29.74
N GLU A 29 -11.19 3.18 30.07
CA GLU A 29 -12.18 3.83 29.20
C GLU A 29 -11.57 4.26 27.85
N ILE A 30 -10.32 4.77 27.84
CA ILE A 30 -9.61 5.06 26.58
C ILE A 30 -9.41 3.80 25.74
N ILE A 31 -9.03 2.68 26.37
CA ILE A 31 -8.82 1.42 25.67
C ILE A 31 -10.13 0.88 25.11
N GLU A 32 -11.25 1.01 25.84
CA GLU A 32 -12.59 0.68 25.33
C GLU A 32 -12.92 1.49 24.09
N VAL A 33 -12.76 2.82 24.13
CA VAL A 33 -13.02 3.68 22.97
C VAL A 33 -12.15 3.28 21.77
N ILE A 34 -10.86 3.01 21.98
CA ILE A 34 -9.97 2.55 20.91
C ILE A 34 -10.45 1.21 20.34
N GLY A 35 -10.83 0.26 21.20
CA GLY A 35 -11.36 -1.05 20.79
C GLY A 35 -12.63 -0.93 19.95
N GLU A 36 -13.59 -0.12 20.40
CA GLU A 36 -14.82 0.18 19.66
C GLU A 36 -14.54 0.78 18.29
N LEU A 37 -13.63 1.77 18.22
CA LEU A 37 -13.26 2.39 16.96
C LEU A 37 -12.65 1.36 16.00
N LEU A 38 -11.65 0.60 16.46
CA LEU A 38 -10.96 -0.42 15.67
C LEU A 38 -11.92 -1.49 15.16
N SER A 39 -12.89 -1.92 15.97
CA SER A 39 -13.89 -2.92 15.59
C SER A 39 -14.74 -2.53 14.38
N THR A 40 -14.87 -1.23 14.11
CA THR A 40 -15.71 -0.71 13.02
C THR A 40 -14.94 -0.21 11.80
N VAL A 41 -13.60 -0.16 11.85
CA VAL A 41 -12.77 0.43 10.79
C VAL A 41 -13.06 -0.20 9.43
N ILE A 42 -13.01 -1.54 9.34
CA ILE A 42 -13.23 -2.26 8.08
C ILE A 42 -14.63 -1.99 7.52
N CYS A 43 -15.66 -2.01 8.39
CA CYS A 43 -17.05 -1.75 7.99
C CYS A 43 -17.23 -0.32 7.43
N ARG A 44 -16.57 0.68 8.03
CA ARG A 44 -16.61 2.07 7.56
C ARG A 44 -15.98 2.20 6.17
N TYR A 45 -14.77 1.67 5.97
CA TYR A 45 -14.11 1.69 4.66
C TYR A 45 -14.92 0.94 3.60
N LYS A 46 -15.48 -0.22 3.94
CA LYS A 46 -16.39 -0.96 3.06
C LYS A 46 -17.60 -0.11 2.64
N SER A 47 -18.27 0.54 3.59
CA SER A 47 -19.43 1.41 3.33
C SER A 47 -19.09 2.61 2.45
N LEU A 48 -17.90 3.20 2.62
CA LEU A 48 -17.44 4.29 1.77
C LEU A 48 -17.14 3.81 0.33
N ALA A 49 -16.50 2.65 0.19
CA ALA A 49 -16.18 2.07 -1.10
C ALA A 49 -17.43 1.65 -1.87
N THR A 50 -18.40 1.00 -1.22
CA THR A 50 -19.67 0.61 -1.88
C THR A 50 -20.52 1.81 -2.30
N LYS A 51 -20.36 2.96 -1.64
CA LYS A 51 -20.99 4.24 -2.02
C LYS A 51 -20.19 5.01 -3.09
N GLY A 52 -19.09 4.46 -3.60
CA GLY A 52 -18.23 5.11 -4.60
C GLY A 52 -17.53 6.37 -4.09
N ARG A 53 -17.40 6.56 -2.78
CA ARG A 53 -16.74 7.75 -2.20
C ARG A 53 -15.23 7.63 -2.13
N ILE A 54 -14.74 6.40 -2.10
CA ILE A 54 -13.33 6.06 -2.11
C ILE A 54 -13.14 4.83 -2.99
N GLU A 55 -11.91 4.66 -3.48
CA GLU A 55 -11.42 3.40 -3.99
C GLU A 55 -10.51 2.74 -2.93
N LEU A 56 -10.52 1.42 -2.87
CA LEU A 56 -9.63 0.64 -2.00
C LEU A 56 -8.72 -0.22 -2.86
N SER A 57 -7.41 -0.03 -2.71
CA SER A 57 -6.39 -0.89 -3.31
C SER A 57 -5.94 -1.98 -2.33
N VAL A 58 -5.17 -2.94 -2.82
CA VAL A 58 -4.57 -4.00 -2.03
C VAL A 58 -3.05 -4.02 -2.19
N THR A 59 -2.36 -4.40 -1.13
CA THR A 59 -0.93 -4.73 -1.17
C THR A 59 -0.76 -6.25 -1.06
N PRO A 60 0.23 -6.86 -1.74
CA PRO A 60 0.49 -8.30 -1.61
C PRO A 60 0.63 -8.73 -0.14
N TYR A 61 0.13 -9.93 0.19
CA TYR A 61 -0.29 -10.32 1.54
C TYR A 61 0.66 -10.01 2.70
N ALA A 62 1.95 -10.33 2.57
CA ALA A 62 2.92 -10.14 3.66
C ALA A 62 3.86 -8.95 3.38
N HIS A 63 3.42 -8.00 2.56
CA HIS A 63 4.19 -6.83 2.16
C HIS A 63 5.59 -7.16 1.56
N PRO A 64 5.75 -8.17 0.68
CA PRO A 64 7.05 -8.49 0.10
C PRO A 64 7.49 -7.42 -0.91
N ILE A 65 8.80 -7.17 -0.96
CA ILE A 65 9.44 -6.43 -2.06
C ILE A 65 9.53 -7.39 -3.27
N ILE A 66 8.45 -7.46 -4.07
CA ILE A 66 8.31 -8.42 -5.18
C ILE A 66 9.52 -8.41 -6.14
N PRO A 67 10.09 -7.25 -6.55
CA PRO A 67 11.27 -7.25 -7.41
C PRO A 67 12.39 -8.18 -6.91
N LEU A 68 12.67 -8.17 -5.61
CA LEU A 68 13.73 -8.99 -5.00
C LEU A 68 13.37 -10.48 -4.89
N LEU A 69 12.07 -10.80 -4.82
CA LEU A 69 11.63 -12.19 -4.94
C LEU A 69 11.86 -12.71 -6.36
N LEU A 70 11.60 -11.88 -7.38
CA LEU A 70 11.74 -12.29 -8.78
C LEU A 70 13.19 -12.34 -9.23
N ASP A 71 13.96 -11.32 -8.88
CA ASP A 71 15.38 -11.21 -9.19
C ASP A 71 16.07 -10.32 -8.15
N ILE A 72 16.99 -10.89 -7.38
CA ILE A 72 17.78 -10.16 -6.37
C ILE A 72 18.61 -9.04 -7.03
N LYS A 73 19.04 -9.25 -8.28
CA LYS A 73 19.82 -8.28 -9.05
C LYS A 73 19.00 -7.05 -9.47
N SER A 74 17.67 -7.09 -9.34
CA SER A 74 16.81 -5.90 -9.51
C SER A 74 17.17 -4.77 -8.53
N THR A 75 17.86 -5.08 -7.43
CA THR A 75 18.47 -4.07 -6.54
C THR A 75 19.32 -3.07 -7.30
N HIS A 76 20.08 -3.52 -8.31
CA HIS A 76 20.98 -2.66 -9.09
C HIS A 76 20.25 -1.69 -10.02
N GLU A 77 18.97 -1.93 -10.33
CA GLU A 77 18.14 -0.97 -11.07
C GLU A 77 17.89 0.30 -10.24
N ALA A 78 17.80 0.17 -8.92
CA ALA A 78 17.62 1.29 -7.99
C ALA A 78 18.96 1.79 -7.40
N MET A 79 19.88 0.86 -7.11
CA MET A 79 21.13 1.10 -6.41
C MET A 79 22.28 0.32 -7.09
N PRO A 80 22.88 0.85 -8.18
CA PRO A 80 23.85 0.11 -9.02
C PRO A 80 25.06 -0.47 -8.29
N GLY A 81 25.47 0.12 -7.16
CA GLY A 81 26.63 -0.33 -6.37
C GLY A 81 26.27 -1.09 -5.09
N ALA A 82 25.01 -1.47 -4.89
CA ALA A 82 24.60 -2.16 -3.67
C ALA A 82 25.25 -3.56 -3.56
N PRO A 83 25.77 -3.94 -2.37
CA PRO A 83 26.22 -5.30 -2.15
C PRO A 83 25.02 -6.26 -2.23
N LEU A 84 25.21 -7.38 -2.93
CA LEU A 84 24.21 -8.44 -3.04
C LEU A 84 24.53 -9.59 -2.08
N PRO A 85 23.53 -10.36 -1.63
CA PRO A 85 23.77 -11.61 -0.92
C PRO A 85 24.47 -12.64 -1.84
N GLU A 86 25.06 -13.67 -1.25
CA GLU A 86 25.67 -14.79 -2.01
C GLU A 86 24.65 -15.58 -2.84
N LEU A 87 23.37 -15.47 -2.50
CA LEU A 87 22.27 -16.06 -3.25
C LEU A 87 22.05 -15.32 -4.58
N ASP A 88 22.19 -16.03 -5.69
CA ASP A 88 21.90 -15.50 -7.02
C ASP A 88 20.40 -15.26 -7.27
N THR A 89 19.53 -16.07 -6.66
CA THR A 89 18.08 -16.01 -6.83
C THR A 89 17.35 -16.35 -5.53
N TYR A 90 16.11 -15.86 -5.39
CA TYR A 90 15.26 -16.22 -4.26
C TYR A 90 14.56 -17.56 -4.54
N PRO A 91 14.75 -18.61 -3.70
CA PRO A 91 14.16 -19.92 -3.95
C PRO A 91 12.62 -19.89 -4.00
N GLY A 92 12.07 -20.25 -5.17
CA GLY A 92 10.63 -20.22 -5.43
C GLY A 92 10.05 -18.80 -5.50
N GLY A 93 10.89 -17.81 -5.83
CA GLY A 93 10.54 -16.39 -5.81
C GLY A 93 9.28 -16.03 -6.58
N GLU A 94 9.16 -16.48 -7.83
CA GLU A 94 7.97 -16.23 -8.66
C GLU A 94 6.70 -16.85 -8.06
N GLU A 95 6.77 -18.12 -7.64
CA GLU A 95 5.64 -18.81 -7.01
C GLU A 95 5.20 -18.12 -5.71
N ARG A 96 6.15 -17.63 -4.91
CA ARG A 96 5.87 -16.88 -3.68
C ARG A 96 5.28 -15.51 -3.97
N ALA A 97 5.78 -14.80 -4.98
CA ALA A 97 5.20 -13.51 -5.41
C ALA A 97 3.74 -13.70 -5.85
N LYS A 98 3.46 -14.69 -6.70
CA LYS A 98 2.11 -15.07 -7.13
C LYS A 98 1.23 -15.46 -5.94
N TRP A 99 1.77 -16.23 -4.99
CA TRP A 99 1.06 -16.60 -3.77
C TRP A 99 0.68 -15.36 -2.94
N HIS A 100 1.60 -14.43 -2.70
CA HIS A 100 1.31 -13.21 -1.94
C HIS A 100 0.24 -12.34 -2.59
N ILE A 101 0.26 -12.22 -3.92
CA ILE A 101 -0.78 -11.50 -4.66
C ILE A 101 -2.14 -12.20 -4.49
N LYS A 102 -2.19 -13.52 -4.73
CA LYS A 102 -3.41 -14.31 -4.58
C LYS A 102 -3.98 -14.24 -3.16
N GLN A 103 -3.13 -14.39 -2.14
CA GLN A 103 -3.56 -14.29 -0.74
C GLN A 103 -4.02 -12.88 -0.38
N GLY A 104 -3.39 -11.84 -0.95
CA GLY A 104 -3.83 -10.45 -0.80
C GLY A 104 -5.25 -10.27 -1.32
N LEU A 105 -5.53 -10.75 -2.53
CA LEU A 105 -6.86 -10.74 -3.15
C LEU A 105 -7.90 -11.52 -2.33
N VAL A 106 -7.56 -12.74 -1.87
CA VAL A 106 -8.45 -13.56 -1.02
C VAL A 106 -8.77 -12.85 0.28
N THR A 107 -7.76 -12.28 0.94
CA THR A 107 -7.91 -11.57 2.22
C THR A 107 -8.75 -10.32 2.03
N PHE A 108 -8.47 -9.52 0.99
CA PHE A 108 -9.24 -8.33 0.66
C PHE A 108 -10.71 -8.68 0.42
N LYS A 109 -10.99 -9.69 -0.42
CA LYS A 109 -12.37 -10.12 -0.72
C LYS A 109 -13.09 -10.61 0.53
N ARG A 110 -12.40 -11.29 1.46
CA ARG A 110 -12.99 -11.73 2.73
C ARG A 110 -13.50 -10.54 3.57
N PHE A 111 -12.75 -9.44 3.64
CA PHE A 111 -13.13 -8.27 4.44
C PHE A 111 -14.11 -7.34 3.72
N PHE A 112 -13.90 -7.07 2.43
CA PHE A 112 -14.63 -6.05 1.68
C PHE A 112 -15.75 -6.62 0.80
N GLY A 113 -15.70 -7.90 0.42
CA GLY A 113 -16.73 -8.59 -0.37
C GLY A 113 -16.64 -8.38 -1.88
N PHE A 114 -15.64 -7.65 -2.37
CA PHE A 114 -15.37 -7.41 -3.79
C PHE A 114 -13.87 -7.56 -4.10
N ILE A 115 -13.50 -7.47 -5.37
CA ILE A 115 -12.10 -7.57 -5.84
C ILE A 115 -11.58 -6.14 -6.05
N PRO A 116 -10.38 -5.79 -5.56
CA PRO A 116 -9.79 -4.47 -5.76
C PRO A 116 -9.29 -4.32 -7.20
N GLU A 117 -9.40 -3.11 -7.76
CA GLU A 117 -8.89 -2.80 -9.10
C GLU A 117 -7.40 -2.41 -9.07
N GLY A 118 -6.95 -1.83 -7.97
CA GLY A 118 -5.58 -1.35 -7.78
C GLY A 118 -4.71 -2.25 -6.92
N CYS A 119 -3.44 -2.36 -7.32
CA CYS A 119 -2.37 -2.93 -6.50
C CYS A 119 -1.42 -1.83 -6.01
N TRP A 120 -1.06 -1.83 -4.73
CA TRP A 120 0.05 -1.02 -4.22
C TRP A 120 1.14 -1.97 -3.70
N PRO A 121 2.18 -2.26 -4.51
CA PRO A 121 3.33 -3.05 -4.10
C PRO A 121 4.05 -2.45 -2.89
N ALA A 122 4.71 -3.30 -2.09
CA ALA A 122 5.46 -2.86 -0.92
C ALA A 122 6.45 -1.74 -1.28
N GLU A 123 6.42 -0.64 -0.53
CA GLU A 123 7.29 0.54 -0.73
C GLU A 123 7.20 1.16 -2.14
N GLY A 124 6.11 0.88 -2.88
CA GLY A 124 6.00 1.27 -4.29
C GLY A 124 7.04 0.60 -5.20
N ALA A 125 7.67 -0.49 -4.75
CA ALA A 125 8.72 -1.19 -5.47
C ALA A 125 8.14 -1.92 -6.69
N ILE A 126 8.64 -1.54 -7.88
CA ILE A 126 8.26 -2.13 -9.15
C ILE A 126 9.51 -2.44 -9.99
N SER A 127 9.37 -3.45 -10.83
CA SER A 127 10.29 -3.81 -11.92
C SER A 127 9.45 -4.32 -13.08
N THR A 128 10.02 -4.43 -14.28
CA THR A 128 9.27 -4.95 -15.44
C THR A 128 8.64 -6.33 -15.18
N PRO A 129 9.35 -7.31 -14.57
CA PRO A 129 8.76 -8.58 -14.16
C PRO A 129 7.63 -8.44 -13.12
N THR A 130 7.77 -7.51 -12.17
CA THR A 130 6.74 -7.24 -11.16
C THR A 130 5.44 -6.74 -11.81
N LEU A 131 5.54 -5.79 -12.75
CA LEU A 131 4.37 -5.28 -13.48
C LEU A 131 3.66 -6.37 -14.28
N LYS A 132 4.42 -7.32 -14.84
CA LYS A 132 3.86 -8.47 -15.58
C LYS A 132 3.02 -9.36 -14.66
N ILE A 133 3.53 -9.75 -13.50
CA ILE A 133 2.78 -10.61 -12.56
C ILE A 133 1.55 -9.88 -11.99
N ILE A 134 1.66 -8.58 -11.71
CA ILE A 134 0.51 -7.77 -11.28
C ILE A 134 -0.56 -7.73 -12.39
N GLN A 135 -0.18 -7.53 -13.64
CA GLN A 135 -1.10 -7.58 -14.77
C GLN A 135 -1.75 -8.96 -14.92
N GLU A 136 -0.97 -10.05 -14.81
CA GLU A 136 -1.47 -11.43 -14.88
C GLU A 136 -2.48 -11.75 -13.76
N ALA A 137 -2.37 -11.08 -12.61
CA ALA A 137 -3.32 -11.19 -11.51
C ALA A 137 -4.65 -10.42 -11.75
N GLY A 138 -4.75 -9.66 -12.84
CA GLY A 138 -5.98 -8.97 -13.25
C GLY A 138 -6.18 -7.57 -12.66
N PHE A 139 -5.13 -6.95 -12.13
CA PHE A 139 -5.20 -5.55 -11.68
C PHE A 139 -5.27 -4.57 -12.86
N SER A 140 -6.02 -3.49 -12.66
CA SER A 140 -6.26 -2.45 -13.66
C SER A 140 -5.26 -1.29 -13.53
N TRP A 141 -4.66 -1.09 -12.36
CA TRP A 141 -3.61 -0.10 -12.14
C TRP A 141 -2.69 -0.51 -10.98
N THR A 142 -1.49 0.07 -10.93
CA THR A 142 -0.56 -0.08 -9.79
C THR A 142 0.01 1.26 -9.33
N ALA A 143 0.39 1.36 -8.07
CA ALA A 143 1.07 2.55 -7.52
C ALA A 143 2.58 2.35 -7.39
N THR A 144 3.36 3.43 -7.58
CA THR A 144 4.80 3.47 -7.31
C THR A 144 5.21 4.79 -6.66
N GLY A 145 6.40 4.79 -6.04
CA GLY A 145 6.99 5.96 -5.38
C GLY A 145 7.61 6.96 -6.35
N GLY A 146 7.79 8.21 -5.88
CA GLY A 146 8.36 9.29 -6.69
C GLY A 146 9.78 9.01 -7.18
N GLN A 147 10.61 8.36 -6.36
CA GLN A 147 11.98 8.03 -6.71
C GLN A 147 12.07 7.01 -7.86
N VAL A 148 11.21 6.00 -7.84
CA VAL A 148 11.17 4.97 -8.89
C VAL A 148 10.77 5.60 -10.22
N LEU A 149 9.75 6.46 -10.22
CA LEU A 149 9.34 7.20 -11.41
C LEU A 149 10.47 8.10 -11.92
N HIS A 150 11.11 8.87 -11.04
CA HIS A 150 12.20 9.77 -11.42
C HIS A 150 13.37 9.01 -12.07
N ASN A 151 13.82 7.91 -11.46
CA ASN A 151 14.88 7.07 -11.98
C ASN A 151 14.48 6.45 -13.34
N SER A 152 13.24 5.99 -13.47
CA SER A 152 12.72 5.42 -14.71
C SER A 152 12.68 6.43 -15.85
N LEU A 153 12.25 7.66 -15.59
CA LEU A 153 12.21 8.74 -16.59
C LEU A 153 13.63 9.11 -17.04
N SER A 154 14.55 9.29 -16.10
CA SER A 154 15.97 9.57 -16.38
C SER A 154 16.59 8.51 -17.30
N LEU A 155 16.37 7.22 -17.00
CA LEU A 155 16.87 6.11 -17.81
C LEU A 155 16.20 6.00 -19.19
N SER A 156 14.94 6.41 -19.31
CA SER A 156 14.20 6.33 -20.58
C SER A 156 14.54 7.43 -21.60
N GLY A 157 15.33 8.44 -21.21
CA GLY A 157 15.63 9.61 -22.04
C GLY A 157 14.43 10.56 -22.22
N LEU A 158 13.30 10.25 -21.58
CA LEU A 158 12.14 11.12 -21.46
C LEU A 158 12.43 12.12 -20.33
N GLY A 159 12.90 13.31 -20.70
CA GLY A 159 13.43 14.32 -19.77
C GLY A 159 12.49 14.72 -18.62
N SER A 160 13.01 15.51 -17.67
CA SER A 160 12.35 15.92 -16.43
C SER A 160 11.10 16.81 -16.59
N ASP A 161 10.76 17.23 -17.81
CA ASP A 161 9.61 18.09 -18.10
C ASP A 161 8.26 17.34 -18.16
N ILE A 162 8.28 16.02 -17.95
CA ILE A 162 7.04 15.23 -17.94
C ILE A 162 6.36 15.36 -16.57
N GLY A 163 5.18 15.99 -16.58
CA GLY A 163 4.38 16.22 -15.39
C GLY A 163 4.02 14.92 -14.68
N VAL A 164 4.28 14.83 -13.37
CA VAL A 164 3.98 13.63 -12.56
C VAL A 164 2.49 13.39 -12.28
N HIS A 165 1.61 14.17 -12.93
CA HIS A 165 0.16 14.20 -12.70
C HIS A 165 -0.64 13.38 -13.71
N HIS A 166 0.02 12.49 -14.44
CA HIS A 166 -0.63 11.54 -15.34
C HIS A 166 -0.11 10.11 -15.08
N PRO A 167 -0.90 9.08 -15.43
CA PRO A 167 -0.42 7.71 -15.42
C PRO A 167 0.75 7.50 -16.38
N PHE A 168 1.63 6.57 -16.03
CA PHE A 168 2.72 6.10 -16.89
C PHE A 168 2.50 4.63 -17.23
N GLN A 169 2.90 4.21 -18.42
CA GLN A 169 2.78 2.81 -18.84
C GLN A 169 4.14 2.34 -19.35
N VAL A 170 4.62 1.23 -18.81
CA VAL A 170 5.86 0.60 -19.28
C VAL A 170 5.58 -0.12 -20.60
N LYS A 171 6.48 0.03 -21.58
CA LYS A 171 6.33 -0.63 -22.88
C LYS A 171 6.23 -2.15 -22.69
N GLY A 172 5.20 -2.76 -23.28
CA GLY A 172 4.97 -4.21 -23.16
C GLY A 172 4.09 -4.62 -21.98
N THR A 173 3.70 -3.69 -21.10
CA THR A 173 2.64 -3.89 -20.12
C THR A 173 1.38 -3.12 -20.54
N LYS A 174 0.22 -3.54 -20.04
CA LYS A 174 -1.10 -2.91 -20.23
C LYS A 174 -1.63 -2.27 -18.95
N ILE A 175 -0.86 -2.36 -17.86
CA ILE A 175 -1.24 -1.78 -16.58
C ILE A 175 -0.57 -0.40 -16.40
N PRO A 176 -1.36 0.68 -16.23
CA PRO A 176 -0.82 1.98 -15.86
C PRO A 176 -0.26 1.97 -14.44
N SER A 177 0.90 2.59 -14.27
CA SER A 177 1.54 2.93 -13.00
C SER A 177 1.23 4.38 -12.65
N LEU A 178 0.65 4.59 -11.47
CA LEU A 178 0.32 5.89 -10.91
C LEU A 178 1.34 6.28 -9.85
N LYS A 179 1.70 7.56 -9.80
CA LYS A 179 2.35 8.14 -8.62
C LYS A 179 1.26 8.48 -7.60
N ILE A 180 1.28 7.84 -6.44
CA ILE A 180 0.47 8.30 -5.31
C ILE A 180 1.31 9.32 -4.53
N ARG A 181 0.74 10.50 -4.28
CA ARG A 181 1.37 11.50 -3.42
C ARG A 181 1.37 10.96 -2.00
N GLU A 182 2.52 10.49 -1.53
CA GLU A 182 2.76 10.36 -0.10
C GLU A 182 2.66 11.77 0.47
N THR A 183 1.53 12.09 1.10
CA THR A 183 1.46 13.26 1.95
C THR A 183 2.33 12.97 3.15
N GLU A 184 3.56 13.47 3.13
CA GLU A 184 4.31 13.76 4.35
C GLU A 184 3.37 14.55 5.27
N ARG A 185 3.06 13.98 6.44
CA ARG A 185 2.39 14.66 7.53
C ARG A 185 3.40 14.93 8.63
#